data_AF-A0A382K9B2-F1
#
_entry.id   AF-A0A382K9B2-F1
#
_cell.length_a   1.000
_cell.length_b   1.000
_cell.length_c   1.000
_cell.angle_alpha   90.00
_cell.angle_beta   90.00
_cell.angle_gamma   90.00
#
_symmetry.space_group_name_H-M   'P 1'
#
loop_
_entity.id
_entity.type
_entity.pdbx_description
1 polymer ?
#
loop_
_entity_poly.entity_id
_entity_poly.type
_entity_poly.pdbx_seq_one_letter_code
_entity_poly.pdbx_strand_id
1 'polypeptide(L)' 'MLFHITAQHDHLSCGGVAARREGHAADFQREWGRWMESNDKIKVLAVYQNRHAHRAMSRVAAETYEDVSTFNNPFKGIG' A
#
# COMPACT_ATOMS: atom_id res chain seq x y z
N MET A 1 19.29 4.11 1.76
CA MET A 1 19.00 2.82 2.43
C MET A 1 17.89 2.07 1.72
N LEU A 2 17.81 0.75 1.91
CA LEU A 2 16.75 -0.12 1.38
C LEU A 2 15.90 -0.67 2.52
N PHE A 3 14.58 -0.57 2.39
CA PHE A 3 13.62 -1.01 3.40
C PHE A 3 12.65 -2.02 2.81
N HIS A 4 12.31 -3.02 3.62
CA HIS A 4 11.26 -4.00 3.35
C HIS A 4 10.09 -3.68 4.27
N ILE A 5 8.94 -3.37 3.67
CA ILE A 5 7.69 -3.10 4.38
C ILE A 5 6.72 -4.25 4.13
N THR A 6 6.25 -4.91 5.18
CA THR A 6 5.15 -5.88 5.11
C THR A 6 3.90 -5.32 5.77
N ALA A 7 2.75 -5.54 5.15
CA ALA A 7 1.47 -5.14 5.73
C ALA A 7 0.39 -6.20 5.45
N GLN A 8 -0.57 -6.31 6.36
CA GLN A 8 -1.70 -7.22 6.26
C GLN A 8 -2.93 -6.56 6.86
N HIS A 9 -4.09 -6.76 6.25
CA HIS A 9 -5.40 -6.33 6.77
C HIS A 9 -6.38 -7.50 6.74
N ASP A 10 -7.57 -7.32 7.32
CA ASP A 10 -8.61 -8.34 7.31
C ASP A 10 -9.43 -8.31 6.01
N HIS A 11 -9.95 -9.45 5.58
CA HIS A 11 -10.83 -9.53 4.43
C HIS A 11 -12.17 -8.80 4.61
N LEU A 12 -12.65 -8.65 5.85
CA LEU A 12 -13.90 -7.95 6.19
C LEU A 12 -13.76 -6.44 6.08
N SER A 13 -12.58 -5.90 6.39
CA SER A 13 -12.27 -4.46 6.31
C SER A 13 -11.73 -4.02 4.94
N CYS A 14 -11.51 -4.97 4.02
CA CYS A 14 -10.83 -4.70 2.76
C CYS A 14 -11.61 -3.69 1.90
N GLY A 15 -11.06 -2.47 1.76
CA GLY A 15 -11.61 -1.43 0.90
C GLY A 15 -11.81 -1.86 -0.55
N GLY A 16 -10.94 -2.73 -1.07
CA GLY A 16 -11.09 -3.29 -2.42
C GLY A 16 -12.24 -4.30 -2.55
N VAL A 17 -12.68 -4.94 -1.45
CA VAL A 17 -13.90 -5.76 -1.42
C VAL A 17 -15.12 -4.84 -1.33
N ALA A 18 -15.10 -3.83 -0.45
CA ALA A 18 -16.18 -2.84 -0.33
C ALA A 18 -16.43 -2.12 -1.66
N ALA A 19 -15.39 -1.60 -2.30
CA ALA A 19 -15.47 -0.89 -3.58
C ALA A 19 -16.02 -1.76 -4.72
N ARG A 20 -15.74 -3.07 -4.71
CA ARG A 20 -16.34 -4.01 -5.68
C ARG A 20 -17.83 -4.21 -5.45
N ARG A 21 -18.27 -4.26 -4.18
CA ARG A 21 -19.70 -4.36 -3.83
C ARG A 21 -20.47 -3.09 -4.19
N GLU A 22 -19.84 -1.94 -4.04
CA GLU A 22 -20.43 -0.62 -4.31
C GLU A 22 -20.29 -0.17 -5.77
N GLY A 23 -19.58 -0.93 -6.62
CA GLY A 23 -19.49 -0.69 -8.06
C GLY A 23 -18.47 0.37 -8.49
N HIS A 24 -17.56 0.82 -7.62
CA HIS A 24 -16.55 1.86 -7.90
C HIS A 24 -15.11 1.36 -7.82
N ALA A 25 -14.90 0.06 -8.03
CA ALA A 25 -13.60 -0.59 -7.91
C ALA A 25 -12.47 0.07 -8.73
N ALA A 26 -12.76 0.57 -9.93
CA ALA A 26 -11.76 1.23 -10.77
C ALA A 26 -11.24 2.53 -10.15
N ASP A 27 -12.14 3.38 -9.65
CA ASP A 27 -11.78 4.64 -8.97
C ASP A 27 -11.04 4.36 -7.67
N PHE A 28 -11.50 3.37 -6.90
CA PHE A 28 -10.79 2.93 -5.69
C PHE A 28 -9.35 2.50 -6.01
N GLN A 29 -9.15 1.66 -7.03
CA GLN A 29 -7.80 1.20 -7.40
C GLN A 29 -6.91 2.34 -7.89
N ARG A 30 -7.45 3.30 -8.64
CA ARG A 30 -6.69 4.48 -9.09
C ARG A 30 -6.22 5.32 -7.90
N GLU A 31 -7.13 5.69 -7.02
CA GLU A 31 -6.79 6.57 -5.89
C GLU A 31 -5.92 5.84 -4.86
N TRP A 32 -6.26 4.59 -4.54
CA TRP A 32 -5.49 3.78 -3.61
C TRP A 32 -4.11 3.40 -4.15
N GLY A 33 -3.90 3.37 -5.46
CA GLY A 33 -2.62 2.99 -6.06
C GLY A 33 -1.55 4.09 -6.07
N ARG A 34 -1.93 5.36 -5.86
CA ARG A 34 -1.04 6.53 -6.07
C ARG A 34 0.25 6.52 -5.25
N TRP A 35 0.23 5.93 -4.04
CA TRP A 35 1.44 5.85 -3.20
C TRP A 35 2.59 5.08 -3.87
N MET A 36 2.29 4.21 -4.85
CA MET A 36 3.30 3.46 -5.60
C MET A 36 4.10 4.34 -6.57
N GLU A 37 3.63 5.56 -6.85
CA GLU A 37 4.28 6.51 -7.77
C GLU A 37 5.54 7.15 -7.18
N SER A 38 5.88 6.85 -5.91
CA SER A 38 7.02 7.45 -5.19
C SER A 38 6.79 8.93 -4.85
N ASN A 39 7.75 9.52 -4.13
CA ASN A 39 7.84 10.96 -3.89
C ASN A 39 9.32 11.37 -3.74
N ASP A 40 9.58 12.63 -3.39
CA ASP A 40 10.94 13.17 -3.26
C ASP A 40 11.82 12.45 -2.24
N LYS A 41 11.20 11.81 -1.22
CA LYS A 41 11.90 11.14 -0.12
C LYS A 41 11.95 9.61 -0.28
N ILE A 42 10.96 9.04 -0.96
CA ILE A 42 10.76 7.58 -1.03
C ILE A 42 10.58 7.16 -2.46
N LYS A 43 11.45 6.25 -2.90
CA LYS A 43 11.33 5.53 -4.17
C LYS A 43 10.74 4.14 -3.93
N VAL A 44 9.56 3.88 -4.48
CA VAL A 44 8.94 2.56 -4.48
C VAL A 44 9.56 1.73 -5.60
N LEU A 45 10.26 0.65 -5.23
CA LEU A 45 10.99 -0.18 -6.19
C LEU A 45 10.16 -1.36 -6.68
N ALA A 46 9.38 -1.96 -5.77
CA ALA A 46 8.51 -3.08 -6.09
C ALA A 46 7.43 -3.23 -5.02
N VAL A 47 6.24 -3.65 -5.47
CA VAL A 47 5.11 -4.01 -4.60
C VAL A 47 4.60 -5.38 -5.03
N TYR A 48 4.55 -6.29 -4.07
CA TYR A 48 4.02 -7.64 -4.21
C TYR A 48 2.77 -7.75 -3.36
N GLN A 49 1.70 -8.30 -3.94
CA GLN A 49 0.43 -8.46 -3.25
C GLN A 49 -0.01 -9.91 -3.31
N ASN A 50 -0.31 -10.49 -2.14
CA ASN A 50 -1.08 -11.71 -2.04
C ASN A 50 -2.51 -11.33 -1.67
N ARG A 51 -3.37 -11.22 -2.68
CA ARG A 51 -4.77 -10.80 -2.53
C ARG A 51 -5.60 -11.77 -1.69
N HIS A 52 -5.33 -13.08 -1.79
CA HIS A 52 -6.07 -14.09 -1.02
C HIS A 52 -5.72 -14.03 0.47
N ALA A 53 -4.46 -13.74 0.80
CA ALA A 53 -4.00 -13.60 2.18
C ALA A 53 -4.12 -12.16 2.72
N HIS A 54 -4.70 -11.23 1.95
CA HIS A 54 -4.79 -9.80 2.30
C HIS A 54 -3.46 -9.18 2.76
N ARG A 55 -2.36 -9.63 2.15
CA ARG A 55 -0.99 -9.26 2.54
C ARG A 55 -0.26 -8.58 1.39
N ALA A 56 0.53 -7.56 1.70
CA ALA A 56 1.42 -6.91 0.78
C ALA A 56 2.85 -6.84 1.32
N MET A 57 3.79 -6.89 0.40
CA MET A 57 5.23 -6.67 0.63
C MET A 57 5.69 -5.60 -0.33
N SER A 58 6.42 -4.61 0.17
CA SER A 58 6.98 -3.53 -0.64
C SER A 58 8.46 -3.37 -0.36
N ARG A 59 9.24 -3.07 -1.40
CA ARG A 59 10.63 -2.64 -1.27
C ARG A 59 10.72 -1.17 -1.63
N VAL A 60 11.28 -0.38 -0.73
CA VAL A 60 11.46 1.07 -0.93
C VAL A 60 12.89 1.49 -0.68
N ALA A 61 13.34 2.51 -1.39
CA ALA A 61 14.59 3.20 -1.12
C ALA A 61 14.30 4.58 -0.53
N ALA A 62 14.98 4.92 0.56
CA ALA A 62 14.90 6.23 1.22
C ALA A 62 16.27 6.59 1.82
N GLU A 63 16.49 7.87 2.13
CA GLU A 63 17.75 8.34 2.71
C GLU A 63 17.85 7.95 4.19
N THR A 64 16.79 8.20 4.96
CA THR A 64 16.70 7.91 6.40
C THR A 64 15.58 6.94 6.75
N TYR A 65 15.57 6.39 7.98
CA TYR A 65 14.44 5.58 8.46
C TYR A 65 13.22 6.47 8.77
N GLU A 66 13.47 7.69 9.23
CA GLU A 66 12.47 8.70 9.52
C GLU A 66 11.65 9.05 8.27
N ASP A 67 12.28 9.10 7.09
CA ASP A 67 11.56 9.27 5.84
C ASP A 67 10.51 8.16 5.64
N VAL A 68 10.88 6.91 5.91
CA VAL A 68 9.98 5.75 5.81
C VAL A 68 8.88 5.75 6.87
N SER A 69 9.15 6.24 8.08
CA SER A 69 8.13 6.29 9.15
C SER A 69 7.02 7.30 8.84
N THR A 70 7.33 8.34 8.05
CA THR A 70 6.36 9.32 7.53
C THR A 70 5.66 8.85 6.25
N PHE A 71 6.09 7.72 5.67
CA PHE A 71 5.38 7.12 4.54
C PHE A 71 4.01 6.66 5.00
N ASN A 72 2.96 7.22 4.40
CA ASN A 72 1.61 6.74 4.65
C ASN A 72 1.48 5.35 4.03
N ASN A 73 1.78 4.33 4.83
CA ASN A 73 1.55 2.94 4.47
C ASN A 73 0.04 2.80 4.22
N PRO A 74 -0.40 2.69 2.97
CA PRO A 74 -1.83 2.71 2.64
C PRO A 74 -2.55 1.54 3.28
N PHE A 75 -1.84 0.47 3.66
CA PHE A 75 -2.38 -0.71 4.33
C PHE A 75 -2.66 -0.49 5.83
N LYS A 76 -2.14 0.58 6.44
CA LYS A 76 -2.33 0.87 7.87
C LYS A 76 -3.76 1.35 8.20
N GLY A 77 -4.50 1.86 7.20
CA GLY A 77 -5.84 2.42 7.37
C GLY A 77 -6.96 1.73 6.59
N ILE A 78 -6.70 0.55 6.00
CA ILE A 78 -7.71 -0.28 5.30
C ILE A 78 -8.24 -1.40 6.22
N GLY A 79 -8.02 -1.23 7.53
CA GLY A 79 -8.46 -2.08 8.64
C GLY A 79 -9.66 -1.46 9.32
#